data_AF-A0A7C3ZJM3-F1
#
_entry.id   AF-A0A7C3ZJM3-F1
#
_cell.length_a   1.000
_cell.length_b   1.000
_cell.length_c   1.000
_cell.angle_alpha   90.00
_cell.angle_beta   90.00
_cell.angle_gamma   90.00
#
_symmetry.space_group_name_H-M   'P 1'
#
loop_
_entity.id
_entity.type
_entity.pdbx_description
1 polymer ?
#
loop_
_entity_poly.entity_id
_entity_poly.type
_entity_poly.pdbx_seq_one_letter_code
_entity_poly.pdbx_strand_id
1 'polypeptide(L)'
;MLDLHDVEVKSGSFLIVRGPAKFSVLDGLVEVFGAPVGSGNSFIAIADRYYPVEAITNSIIEISGSESSLCKTMDSPVIPLDWKNAVNRILRFK
;
A
#
# COMPACT_ATOMS: atom_id res chain seq x y z
N MET A 1 -16.17 -12.61 11.19
CA MET A 1 -15.35 -13.58 10.41
C MET A 1 -14.15 -12.83 9.86
N LEU A 2 -12.99 -13.47 9.64
CA LEU A 2 -11.90 -12.81 8.92
C LEU A 2 -12.14 -13.02 7.42
N ASP A 3 -12.24 -11.92 6.69
CA ASP A 3 -12.34 -11.97 5.23
C ASP A 3 -10.92 -12.01 4.65
N LEU A 4 -10.67 -13.04 3.86
CA LEU A 4 -9.41 -13.27 3.16
C LEU A 4 -9.67 -13.20 1.66
N HIS A 5 -8.99 -12.31 0.96
CA HIS A 5 -9.08 -12.20 -0.49
C HIS A 5 -7.83 -11.58 -1.09
N ASP A 6 -7.59 -11.89 -2.36
CA ASP A 6 -6.48 -11.34 -3.13
C ASP A 6 -6.94 -10.13 -3.93
N VAL A 7 -6.06 -9.13 -4.01
CA VAL A 7 -6.27 -7.92 -4.80
C VAL A 7 -5.10 -7.75 -5.76
N GLU A 8 -5.40 -7.70 -7.05
CA GLU A 8 -4.45 -7.30 -8.07
C GLU A 8 -4.33 -5.76 -8.10
N VAL A 9 -3.11 -5.26 -8.02
CA VAL A 9 -2.82 -3.82 -8.08
C VAL A 9 -1.82 -3.57 -9.20
N LYS A 10 -2.21 -2.73 -10.16
CA LYS A 10 -1.37 -2.38 -11.31
C LYS A 10 -0.26 -1.42 -10.89
N SER A 11 0.89 -1.53 -11.55
CA SER A 11 2.00 -0.58 -11.38
C SER A 11 1.50 0.87 -11.55
N GLY A 12 1.85 1.73 -10.60
CA GLY A 12 1.44 3.14 -10.55
C GLY A 12 0.07 3.39 -9.89
N SER A 13 -0.72 2.35 -9.62
CA SER A 13 -1.96 2.45 -8.85
C SER A 13 -1.71 2.25 -7.35
N PHE A 14 -2.70 2.63 -6.56
CA PHE A 14 -2.68 2.56 -5.10
C PHE A 14 -3.76 1.62 -4.58
N LEU A 15 -3.46 0.94 -3.49
CA LEU A 15 -4.42 0.29 -2.62
C LEU A 15 -4.46 1.02 -1.29
N ILE A 16 -5.64 1.50 -0.90
CA ILE A 16 -5.86 2.08 0.43
C ILE A 16 -6.39 0.99 1.35
N VAL A 17 -5.62 0.67 2.39
CA VAL A 17 -6.00 -0.30 3.41
C VAL A 17 -6.30 0.42 4.72
N ARG A 18 -7.51 0.23 5.26
CA ARG A 18 -7.91 0.67 6.59
C ARG A 18 -7.90 -0.54 7.53
N GLY A 19 -7.17 -0.43 8.64
CA GLY A 19 -7.11 -1.49 9.64
C GLY A 19 -8.36 -1.59 10.51
N PRO A 20 -8.50 -2.67 11.32
CA PRO A 20 -7.47 -3.67 11.60
C PRO A 20 -7.35 -4.71 10.48
N ALA A 21 -6.20 -4.81 9.83
CA ALA A 21 -5.98 -5.78 8.76
C ALA A 21 -4.51 -6.17 8.67
N LYS A 22 -4.24 -7.37 8.16
CA LYS A 22 -2.92 -7.75 7.66
C LYS A 22 -2.99 -7.73 6.13
N PHE A 23 -1.99 -7.16 5.49
CA PHE A 23 -1.78 -7.38 4.07
C PHE A 23 -0.43 -8.02 3.80
N SER A 24 -0.41 -9.00 2.91
CA SER A 24 0.78 -9.75 2.52
C SER A 24 1.03 -9.54 1.02
N VAL A 25 2.25 -9.23 0.64
CA VAL A 25 2.63 -9.16 -0.77
C VAL A 25 2.92 -10.59 -1.23
N LEU A 26 2.05 -11.15 -2.08
CA LEU A 26 2.24 -12.49 -2.64
C LEU A 26 3.20 -12.44 -3.83
N ASP A 27 3.03 -11.44 -4.69
CA ASP A 27 3.89 -11.20 -5.85
C ASP A 27 4.06 -9.69 -6.10
N GLY A 28 5.22 -9.31 -6.65
CA GLY A 28 5.55 -7.93 -6.98
C GLY A 28 6.26 -7.12 -5.87
N LEU A 29 6.23 -5.80 -6.05
CA LEU A 29 6.88 -4.82 -5.16
C LEU A 29 5.95 -3.64 -4.96
N VAL A 30 5.71 -3.31 -3.70
CA VAL A 30 4.89 -2.15 -3.29
C VAL A 30 5.67 -1.23 -2.36
N GLU A 31 5.20 0.00 -2.19
CA GLU A 31 5.65 0.92 -1.16
C GLU A 31 4.51 1.23 -0.18
N VAL A 32 4.79 1.16 1.12
CA VAL A 32 3.86 1.58 2.18
C VAL A 32 4.43 2.84 2.82
N PHE A 33 3.78 3.99 2.62
CA PHE A 33 4.35 5.30 3.01
C PHE A 33 5.79 5.53 2.50
N GLY A 34 6.11 5.04 1.30
CA GLY A 34 7.44 5.15 0.69
C GLY A 34 8.47 4.12 1.19
N ALA A 35 8.10 3.19 2.08
CA ALA A 35 8.95 2.07 2.48
C ALA A 35 8.67 0.85 1.58
N PRO A 36 9.67 0.25 0.93
CA PRO A 36 9.47 -0.88 0.02
C PRO A 36 9.09 -2.16 0.78
N VAL A 37 8.13 -2.89 0.24
CA VAL A 37 7.65 -4.19 0.75
C VAL A 37 7.54 -5.15 -0.44
N GLY A 38 8.40 -6.16 -0.48
CA GLY A 38 8.42 -7.16 -1.56
C GLY A 38 7.71 -8.46 -1.19
N SER A 39 7.59 -9.37 -2.16
CA SER A 39 6.98 -10.69 -2.00
C SER A 39 7.43 -11.44 -0.74
N GLY A 40 6.50 -12.12 -0.09
CA GLY A 40 6.71 -12.88 1.15
C GLY A 40 6.75 -12.01 2.41
N ASN A 41 6.74 -10.69 2.29
CA ASN A 41 6.63 -9.78 3.43
C ASN A 41 5.17 -9.38 3.66
N SER A 42 4.89 -8.95 4.89
CA SER A 42 3.56 -8.50 5.28
C SER A 42 3.63 -7.29 6.19
N PHE A 43 2.51 -6.59 6.29
CA PHE A 43 2.35 -5.41 7.10
C PHE A 43 1.03 -5.46 7.87
N ILE A 44 1.04 -4.93 9.10
CA ILE A 44 -0.14 -4.86 9.96
C ILE A 44 -0.70 -3.44 9.92
N ALA A 45 -1.87 -3.29 9.30
CA ALA A 45 -2.67 -2.08 9.37
C ALA A 45 -3.41 -2.03 10.71
N ILE A 46 -3.03 -1.07 11.55
CA ILE A 46 -3.64 -0.87 12.88
C ILE A 46 -5.07 -0.32 12.72
N ALA A 47 -5.94 -0.68 13.65
CA ALA A 47 -7.33 -0.22 13.70
C ALA A 47 -7.46 1.29 13.46
N ASP A 48 -8.45 1.67 12.64
CA ASP A 48 -8.83 3.04 12.31
C ASP A 48 -7.75 3.89 11.62
N ARG A 49 -6.65 3.28 11.16
CA ARG A 49 -5.61 3.95 10.37
C ARG A 49 -5.67 3.54 8.91
N TYR A 50 -5.36 4.49 8.04
CA TYR A 50 -5.26 4.30 6.59
C TYR A 50 -3.81 4.19 6.17
N TYR A 51 -3.53 3.19 5.33
CA TYR A 51 -2.20 2.89 4.81
C TYR A 51 -2.27 2.94 3.28
N PRO A 52 -1.58 3.89 2.64
CA PRO A 52 -1.44 3.91 1.20
C PRO A 52 -0.37 2.89 0.80
N VAL A 53 -0.76 1.97 -0.06
CA VAL A 53 0.10 0.96 -0.66
C VAL A 53 0.23 1.27 -2.14
N GLU A 54 1.37 1.81 -2.56
CA GLU A 54 1.67 2.13 -3.97
C GLU A 54 2.28 0.90 -4.64
N ALA A 55 1.72 0.45 -5.76
CA ALA A 55 2.31 -0.65 -6.52
C ALA A 55 3.44 -0.13 -7.42
N ILE A 56 4.68 -0.52 -7.13
CA ILE A 56 5.85 -0.17 -7.96
C ILE A 56 5.87 -1.05 -9.21
N THR A 57 5.59 -2.35 -9.04
CA THR A 57 5.31 -3.29 -10.15
C THR A 57 3.86 -3.76 -10.06
N ASN A 58 3.34 -4.40 -11.11
CA ASN A 58 2.12 -5.19 -10.97
C ASN A 58 2.31 -6.16 -9.81
N SER A 59 1.34 -6.19 -8.90
CA SER A 59 1.48 -6.89 -7.62
C SER A 59 0.18 -7.60 -7.25
N ILE A 60 0.32 -8.71 -6.52
CA ILE A 60 -0.80 -9.45 -5.91
C ILE A 60 -0.68 -9.28 -4.40
N ILE A 61 -1.72 -8.75 -3.78
CA ILE A 61 -1.75 -8.45 -2.35
C ILE A 61 -2.89 -9.25 -1.72
N GLU A 62 -2.55 -10.13 -0.79
CA GLU A 62 -3.53 -10.83 0.05
C GLU A 62 -3.94 -9.90 1.19
N ILE A 63 -5.23 -9.72 1.40
CA ILE A 63 -5.80 -8.93 2.49
C ILE A 63 -6.52 -9.88 3.45
N SER A 64 -6.12 -9.86 4.71
CA SER A 64 -6.82 -10.52 5.82
C SER A 64 -7.34 -9.45 6.78
N GLY A 65 -8.65 -9.23 6.80
CA GLY A 65 -9.30 -8.18 7.57
C GLY A 65 -10.54 -8.67 8.33
N SER A 66 -11.02 -7.82 9.22
CA SER A 66 -12.36 -7.96 9.83
C SER A 66 -13.40 -7.20 9.00
N GLU A 67 -14.68 -7.30 9.35
CA GLU A 67 -15.76 -6.50 8.75
C GLU A 67 -15.56 -4.98 8.85
N SER A 68 -14.73 -4.51 9.79
CA SER A 68 -14.42 -3.08 9.96
C SER A 68 -13.24 -2.58 9.12
N SER A 69 -12.55 -3.51 8.45
CA SER A 69 -11.45 -3.22 7.55
C SER A 69 -12.00 -2.72 6.22
N LEU A 70 -11.26 -1.85 5.55
CA LEU A 70 -11.64 -1.35 4.23
C LEU A 70 -10.46 -1.45 3.28
N CYS A 71 -10.74 -1.89 2.06
CA CYS A 71 -9.76 -2.01 1.00
C CYS A 71 -10.31 -1.35 -0.26
N LYS A 72 -9.57 -0.42 -0.87
CA LYS A 72 -10.02 0.28 -2.07
C LYS A 72 -8.85 0.62 -3.00
N THR A 73 -8.99 0.25 -4.27
CA THR A 73 -8.05 0.63 -5.32
C THR A 73 -8.30 2.04 -5.82
N MET A 74 -7.22 2.78 -6.11
CA MET A 74 -7.24 4.12 -6.66
C MET A 74 -6.16 4.27 -7.73
N ASP A 75 -6.51 4.81 -8.89
CA ASP A 75 -5.54 5.06 -9.98
C ASP A 75 -4.91 6.45 -9.89
N SER A 76 -5.34 7.27 -8.93
CA SER A 76 -4.78 8.61 -8.68
C SER A 76 -3.84 8.58 -7.49
N PRO A 77 -2.75 9.37 -7.50
CA PRO A 77 -1.85 9.48 -6.37
C PRO A 77 -2.56 9.90 -5.10
N VAL A 78 -2.38 9.13 -4.02
CA VAL A 78 -2.91 9.45 -2.68
C VAL A 78 -1.90 10.23 -1.85
N ILE A 79 -0.62 10.17 -2.22
CA ILE A 79 0.45 11.01 -1.69
C ILE A 79 0.71 12.12 -2.72
N PRO A 80 0.66 13.42 -2.35
CA PRO A 80 0.88 14.50 -3.28
C PRO A 80 2.27 14.42 -3.95
N LEU A 81 2.29 14.46 -5.28
CA LEU A 81 3.54 14.38 -6.06
C LEU A 81 4.52 15.51 -5.70
N ASP A 82 4.00 16.69 -5.39
CA ASP A 82 4.80 17.84 -4.98
C ASP A 82 5.59 17.62 -3.70
N TRP A 83 5.11 16.75 -2.79
CA TRP A 83 5.85 16.38 -1.60
C TRP A 83 7.07 15.53 -1.96
N LYS A 84 6.89 14.54 -2.85
CA LYS A 84 7.99 13.71 -3.38
C LYS A 84 9.01 14.58 -4.11
N ASN A 85 8.54 15.52 -4.92
CA ASN A 85 9.39 16.49 -5.61
C ASN A 85 10.19 17.38 -4.64
N ALA A 86 9.54 17.89 -3.58
CA ALA A 86 10.19 18.72 -2.58
C ALA A 86 11.29 17.96 -1.83
N VAL A 87 11.01 16.73 -1.36
CA VAL A 87 12.01 15.88 -0.69
C VAL A 87 13.17 15.57 -1.62
N ASN A 88 12.91 15.20 -2.88
CA ASN A 88 13.96 14.92 -3.85
C ASN A 88 14.85 16.14 -4.14
N ARG A 89 14.28 17.35 -4.16
CA ARG A 89 15.08 18.58 -4.27
C ARG A 89 15.98 18.76 -3.06
N ILE A 90 15.45 18.63 -1.85
CA ILE A 90 16.23 18.76 -0.60
C ILE A 90 17.39 17.77 -0.56
N LEU A 91 17.15 16.50 -0.90
CA LEU A 91 18.17 15.45 -0.87
C LEU A 91 19.29 15.65 -1.89
N ARG A 92 19.05 16.36 -3.01
CA ARG A 92 20.07 16.67 -4.04
C ARG A 92 21.01 17.81 -3.65
N PHE A 93 20.67 18.61 -2.64
CA PHE A 93 21.52 19.67 -2.09
C PHE A 93 22.37 19.20 -0.90
N LYS A 94 22.33 17.90 -0.60
CA LYS A 94 23.19 17.23 0.37
C LYS A 94 24.40 16.64 -0.34
#